data_AF-A0A955F5Y9-F1
#
_entry.id   AF-A0A955F5Y9-F1
#
_cell.length_a   1.000
_cell.length_b   1.000
_cell.length_c   1.000
_cell.angle_alpha   90.00
_cell.angle_beta   90.00
_cell.angle_gamma   90.00
#
_symmetry.space_group_name_H-M   'P 1'
#
loop_
_entity.id
_entity.type
_entity.pdbx_description
1 polymer ?
#
loop_
_entity_poly.entity_id
_entity_poly.type
_entity_poly.pdbx_seq_one_letter_code
_entity_poly.pdbx_strand_id
1 'polypeptide(L)'
;MLGQEVEAWVASPVEIEAVLKQFFQEREESMDTLIDELEEAVTAGGENIDDQESLARSTPVVKLLNYILFMAIRDQASDIHLEPFSDEFKIRYRIDGVLFELRSPPNHLAQALISRVKVMANLDIAETRIPQDGRIDLMVSGRKVDIRVSTLPTMFGESCVMRVLDKSVVNLDLAKL
;
A
#
# COMPACT_ATOMS: atom_id res chain seq x y z
N MET A 1 -21.59 -0.44 -7.77
CA MET A 1 -22.15 -1.69 -8.34
C MET A 1 -21.63 -1.82 -9.75
N LEU A 2 -21.11 -3.01 -10.10
CA LEU A 2 -20.07 -3.30 -11.11
C LEU A 2 -20.27 -2.79 -12.55
N GLY A 3 -21.40 -2.17 -12.92
CA GLY A 3 -21.61 -1.58 -14.25
C GLY A 3 -21.56 -2.58 -15.41
N GLN A 4 -21.61 -3.88 -15.10
CA GLN A 4 -21.49 -5.00 -16.03
C GLN A 4 -22.64 -5.98 -15.80
N GLU A 5 -23.03 -6.71 -16.84
CA GLU A 5 -23.94 -7.85 -16.69
C GLU A 5 -23.24 -8.94 -15.90
N VAL A 6 -23.77 -9.25 -14.72
CA VAL A 6 -23.27 -10.32 -13.85
C VAL A 6 -24.21 -11.50 -14.00
N GLU A 7 -23.66 -12.65 -14.37
CA GLU A 7 -24.40 -13.90 -14.41
C GLU A 7 -24.27 -14.61 -13.06
N ALA A 8 -25.40 -14.88 -12.41
CA ALA A 8 -25.41 -15.51 -11.09
C ALA A 8 -25.37 -17.03 -11.22
N TRP A 9 -24.42 -17.66 -10.52
CA TRP A 9 -24.28 -19.10 -10.44
C TRP A 9 -24.55 -19.59 -9.02
N VAL A 10 -25.18 -20.76 -8.89
CA VAL A 10 -25.39 -21.42 -7.60
C VAL A 10 -24.22 -22.38 -7.36
N ALA A 11 -23.54 -22.23 -6.24
CA ALA A 11 -22.43 -23.07 -5.82
C ALA A 11 -22.60 -23.46 -4.36
N SER A 12 -22.03 -24.61 -3.96
CA SER A 12 -21.96 -24.99 -2.56
C SER A 12 -20.99 -24.08 -1.79
N PRO A 13 -21.17 -23.90 -0.47
CA PRO A 13 -20.23 -23.11 0.34
C PRO A 13 -18.77 -23.56 0.17
N VAL A 14 -18.54 -24.87 0.00
CA VAL A 14 -17.20 -25.45 -0.18
C VAL A 14 -16.57 -25.01 -1.51
N GLU A 15 -17.35 -24.96 -2.59
CA GLU A 15 -16.86 -24.51 -3.89
C GLU A 15 -16.58 -23.00 -3.88
N ILE A 16 -17.43 -22.22 -3.22
CA ILE A 16 -17.20 -20.77 -3.03
C ILE A 16 -15.90 -20.55 -2.25
N GLU A 17 -15.70 -21.25 -1.14
CA GLU A 17 -14.47 -21.17 -0.34
C GLU A 17 -13.24 -21.60 -1.15
N ALA A 18 -13.34 -22.66 -1.96
CA ALA A 18 -12.23 -23.12 -2.80
C ALA A 18 -11.82 -22.07 -3.84
N VAL A 19 -12.80 -21.44 -4.49
CA VAL A 19 -12.54 -20.38 -5.49
C VAL A 19 -12.00 -19.12 -4.82
N LEU A 20 -12.60 -18.69 -3.71
CA LEU A 20 -12.09 -17.55 -2.93
C LEU A 20 -10.64 -17.81 -2.49
N LYS A 21 -10.36 -18.99 -1.97
CA LYS A 21 -9.02 -19.38 -1.57
C LYS A 21 -8.06 -19.31 -2.74
N GLN A 22 -8.41 -19.84 -3.91
CA GLN A 22 -7.55 -19.76 -5.09
C GLN A 22 -7.21 -18.31 -5.49
N PHE A 23 -8.20 -17.42 -5.55
CA PHE A 23 -7.98 -16.04 -6.02
C PHE A 23 -7.36 -15.11 -4.97
N PHE A 24 -7.58 -15.36 -3.68
CA PHE A 24 -7.07 -14.51 -2.60
C PHE A 24 -5.78 -15.04 -1.95
N GLN A 25 -5.51 -16.36 -1.98
CA GLN A 25 -4.33 -16.96 -1.35
C GLN A 25 -3.03 -16.57 -2.07
N GLU A 26 -3.00 -16.52 -3.40
CA GLU A 26 -1.79 -16.11 -4.15
C GLU A 26 -1.32 -14.69 -3.75
N ARG A 27 -2.26 -13.81 -3.42
CA ARG A 27 -1.98 -12.45 -2.94
C ARG A 27 -1.39 -12.48 -1.53
N GLU A 28 -1.96 -13.25 -0.63
CA GLU A 28 -1.45 -13.38 0.74
C GLU A 28 -0.05 -14.00 0.73
N GLU A 29 0.18 -15.08 -0.02
CA GLU A 29 1.50 -15.72 -0.14
C GLU A 29 2.57 -14.78 -0.71
N SER A 30 2.22 -13.99 -1.73
CA SER A 30 3.14 -12.99 -2.30
C SER A 30 3.49 -11.87 -1.31
N MET A 31 2.53 -11.44 -0.50
CA MET A 31 2.78 -10.46 0.55
C MET A 31 3.61 -11.06 1.68
N ASP A 32 3.37 -12.32 2.02
CA ASP A 32 4.09 -13.02 3.08
C ASP A 32 5.56 -13.17 2.77
N THR A 33 5.86 -13.68 1.59
CA THR A 33 7.25 -13.80 1.10
C THR A 33 8.00 -12.47 1.10
N LEU A 34 7.34 -11.36 0.74
CA LEU A 34 7.98 -10.04 0.76
C LEU A 34 8.20 -9.50 2.18
N ILE A 35 7.31 -9.82 3.13
CA ILE A 35 7.48 -9.47 4.54
C ILE A 35 8.63 -10.29 5.13
N ASP A 36 8.68 -11.59 4.85
CA ASP A 36 9.74 -12.48 5.33
C ASP A 36 11.10 -12.06 4.75
N GLU A 37 11.19 -11.74 3.45
CA GLU A 37 12.41 -11.17 2.83
C GLU A 37 12.88 -9.88 3.54
N LEU A 38 11.94 -9.04 3.98
CA LEU A 38 12.25 -7.80 4.68
C LEU A 38 12.76 -8.08 6.10
N GLU A 39 12.11 -8.98 6.84
CA GLU A 39 12.56 -9.39 8.17
C GLU A 39 13.94 -10.05 8.14
N GLU A 40 14.19 -10.91 7.16
CA GLU A 40 15.51 -11.52 6.94
C GLU A 40 16.59 -10.47 6.66
N ALA A 41 16.30 -9.45 5.85
CA ALA A 41 17.28 -8.41 5.56
C ALA A 41 17.64 -7.57 6.80
N VAL A 42 16.66 -7.28 7.66
CA VAL A 42 16.90 -6.56 8.92
C VAL A 42 17.68 -7.42 9.91
N THR A 43 17.42 -8.72 9.97
CA THR A 43 18.09 -9.64 10.91
C THR A 43 19.49 -10.07 10.45
N ALA A 44 19.70 -10.29 9.16
CA ALA A 44 20.97 -10.77 8.60
C ALA A 44 21.94 -9.65 8.20
N GLY A 45 21.45 -8.44 7.94
CA GLY A 45 22.21 -7.38 7.27
C GLY A 45 23.13 -6.54 8.15
N GLY A 46 22.98 -6.55 9.48
CA GLY A 46 23.67 -5.56 10.32
C GLY A 46 23.37 -4.11 9.92
N GLU A 47 22.33 -3.88 9.11
CA GLU A 47 21.73 -2.57 8.93
C GLU A 47 21.22 -2.20 10.31
N ASN A 48 21.94 -1.31 11.00
CA ASN A 48 21.48 -0.79 12.27
C ASN A 48 20.07 -0.28 12.03
N ILE A 49 19.10 -0.76 12.82
CA ILE A 49 17.73 -0.23 12.84
C ILE A 49 17.76 1.30 13.05
N ASP A 50 18.85 1.82 13.65
CA ASP A 50 19.13 3.24 13.83
C ASP A 50 19.42 4.01 12.53
N ASP A 51 19.90 3.37 11.44
CA ASP A 51 20.07 4.00 10.13
C ASP A 51 18.84 3.78 9.24
N GLN A 52 17.79 4.53 9.60
CA GLN A 52 16.49 4.48 8.95
C GLN A 52 16.52 4.91 7.49
N GLU A 53 17.49 5.74 7.09
CA GLU A 53 17.65 6.18 5.72
C GLU A 53 18.21 5.05 4.85
N SER A 54 19.20 4.29 5.37
CA SER A 54 19.70 3.08 4.72
C SER A 54 18.58 2.04 4.57
N LEU A 55 17.87 1.73 5.66
CA LEU A 55 16.81 0.72 5.65
C LEU A 55 15.67 1.09 4.69
N ALA A 56 15.28 2.36 4.64
CA ALA A 56 14.28 2.85 3.67
C ALA A 56 14.73 2.70 2.21
N ARG A 57 16.04 2.66 1.93
CA ARG A 57 16.60 2.43 0.60
C ARG A 57 16.89 0.96 0.31
N SER A 58 16.77 0.08 1.31
CA SER A 58 17.01 -1.35 1.15
C SER A 58 16.08 -1.95 0.08
N THR A 59 16.60 -2.94 -0.65
CA THR A 59 15.85 -3.59 -1.74
C THR A 59 14.52 -4.20 -1.27
N PRO A 60 14.43 -4.87 -0.10
CA PRO A 60 13.18 -5.46 0.36
C PRO A 60 12.12 -4.42 0.71
N VAL A 61 12.47 -3.30 1.36
CA VAL A 61 11.51 -2.21 1.63
C VAL A 61 10.96 -1.63 0.32
N VAL A 62 11.84 -1.43 -0.67
CA VAL A 62 11.44 -0.94 -1.99
C VAL A 62 10.52 -1.94 -2.69
N LYS A 63 10.82 -3.24 -2.66
CA LYS A 63 9.97 -4.29 -3.25
C LYS A 63 8.59 -4.33 -2.59
N LEU A 64 8.54 -4.35 -1.25
CA LEU A 64 7.29 -4.41 -0.49
C LEU A 64 6.41 -3.18 -0.77
N LEU A 65 6.98 -1.97 -0.73
CA LEU A 65 6.21 -0.76 -1.04
C LEU A 65 5.73 -0.74 -2.50
N ASN A 66 6.59 -1.11 -3.45
CA ASN A 66 6.19 -1.19 -4.86
C ASN A 66 5.07 -2.20 -5.07
N TYR A 67 5.10 -3.34 -4.38
CA TYR A 67 4.03 -4.33 -4.39
C TYR A 67 2.73 -3.74 -3.83
N ILE A 68 2.78 -3.08 -2.66
CA ILE A 68 1.63 -2.41 -2.06
C ILE A 68 1.02 -1.36 -3.02
N LEU A 69 1.84 -0.56 -3.68
CA LEU A 69 1.37 0.45 -4.64
C LEU A 69 0.76 -0.19 -5.89
N PHE A 70 1.41 -1.22 -6.43
CA PHE A 70 0.92 -1.96 -7.59
C PHE A 70 -0.44 -2.61 -7.31
N MET A 71 -0.57 -3.28 -6.16
CA MET A 71 -1.79 -3.94 -5.74
C MET A 71 -2.93 -2.96 -5.52
N ALA A 72 -2.66 -1.81 -4.88
CA ALA A 72 -3.65 -0.76 -4.71
C ALA A 72 -4.18 -0.22 -6.06
N ILE A 73 -3.29 -0.02 -7.03
CA ILE A 73 -3.68 0.45 -8.38
C ILE A 73 -4.46 -0.64 -9.13
N ARG A 74 -4.02 -1.89 -9.04
CA ARG A 74 -4.69 -3.04 -9.67
C ARG A 74 -6.10 -3.24 -9.13
N ASP A 75 -6.25 -3.12 -7.81
CA ASP A 75 -7.51 -3.29 -7.09
C ASP A 75 -8.36 -1.99 -7.09
N GLN A 76 -7.93 -0.94 -7.80
CA GLN A 76 -8.62 0.34 -7.93
C GLN A 76 -8.93 1.01 -6.58
N ALA A 77 -8.01 0.89 -5.61
CA ALA A 77 -8.14 1.56 -4.32
C ALA A 77 -8.07 3.10 -4.49
N SER A 78 -8.93 3.84 -3.78
CA SER A 78 -8.92 5.29 -3.75
C SER A 78 -7.84 5.84 -2.82
N ASP A 79 -7.60 5.15 -1.71
CA ASP A 79 -6.64 5.56 -0.69
C ASP A 79 -5.91 4.34 -0.13
N ILE A 80 -4.62 4.50 0.18
CA ILE A 80 -3.78 3.56 0.91
C ILE A 80 -3.44 4.20 2.24
N HIS A 81 -3.65 3.46 3.33
CA HIS A 81 -3.40 3.88 4.69
C HIS A 81 -2.25 3.05 5.26
N LEU A 82 -1.21 3.72 5.76
CA LEU A 82 -0.11 3.15 6.53
C LEU A 82 -0.17 3.74 7.93
N GLU A 83 -0.53 2.93 8.92
CA GLU A 83 -0.92 3.42 10.24
C GLU A 83 -0.22 2.63 11.35
N PRO A 84 0.75 3.26 12.05
CA PRO A 84 1.30 2.67 13.25
C PRO A 84 0.34 2.86 14.44
N PHE A 85 0.11 1.78 15.18
CA PHE A 85 -0.62 1.75 16.45
C PHE A 85 0.35 1.33 17.57
N SER A 86 -0.17 1.17 18.80
CA SER A 86 0.65 0.81 19.97
C SER A 86 1.44 -0.48 19.76
N ASP A 87 0.77 -1.52 19.27
CA ASP A 87 1.31 -2.88 19.24
C ASP A 87 1.41 -3.45 17.82
N GLU A 88 0.79 -2.79 16.85
CA GLU A 88 0.68 -3.26 15.47
C GLU A 88 0.83 -2.12 14.47
N PHE A 89 1.27 -2.47 13.26
CA PHE A 89 1.23 -1.59 12.11
C PHE A 89 0.17 -2.11 11.16
N LYS A 90 -0.67 -1.21 10.62
CA LYS A 90 -1.72 -1.58 9.68
C LYS A 90 -1.51 -0.95 8.32
N ILE A 91 -1.72 -1.77 7.30
CA ILE A 91 -1.83 -1.36 5.91
C ILE A 91 -3.28 -1.59 5.50
N ARG A 92 -3.97 -0.53 5.05
CA ARG A 92 -5.38 -0.63 4.62
C ARG A 92 -5.61 0.02 3.27
N TYR A 93 -6.46 -0.58 2.45
CA TYR A 93 -6.95 0.03 1.21
C TYR A 93 -8.39 0.50 1.38
N ARG A 94 -8.68 1.69 0.88
CA ARG A 94 -10.06 2.11 0.65
C ARG A 94 -10.47 1.74 -0.77
N ILE A 95 -11.38 0.79 -0.92
CA ILE A 95 -11.92 0.35 -2.20
C ILE A 95 -13.43 0.55 -2.15
N ASP A 96 -13.99 1.30 -3.10
CA ASP A 96 -15.41 1.67 -3.14
C ASP A 96 -15.94 2.24 -1.81
N GLY A 97 -15.09 2.99 -1.10
CA GLY A 97 -15.42 3.61 0.19
C GLY A 97 -15.25 2.72 1.42
N VAL A 98 -15.01 1.41 1.24
CA VAL A 98 -14.81 0.44 2.33
C VAL A 98 -13.32 0.22 2.58
N LEU A 99 -12.94 0.09 3.86
CA LEU A 99 -11.56 -0.19 4.25
C LEU A 99 -11.31 -1.70 4.34
N PHE A 100 -10.29 -2.17 3.63
CA PHE A 100 -9.80 -3.54 3.65
C PHE A 100 -8.41 -3.57 4.27
N GLU A 101 -8.21 -4.39 5.30
CA GLU A 101 -6.93 -4.58 5.97
C GLU A 101 -6.08 -5.62 5.23
N LEU A 102 -4.79 -5.34 5.09
CA LEU A 102 -3.81 -6.25 4.52
C LEU A 102 -2.93 -6.82 5.64
N ARG A 103 -2.31 -7.98 5.40
CA ARG A 103 -1.20 -8.42 6.25
C ARG A 103 -0.12 -7.34 6.23
N SER A 104 0.36 -7.03 7.42
CA SER A 104 1.28 -5.92 7.65
C SER A 104 2.54 -6.45 8.31
N PRO A 105 3.72 -5.88 7.98
CA PRO A 105 4.96 -6.25 8.65
C PRO A 105 4.92 -5.82 10.12
N PRO A 106 5.80 -6.39 10.98
CA PRO A 106 5.96 -5.95 12.35
C PRO A 106 6.13 -4.43 12.51
N ASN A 107 5.67 -3.90 13.65
CA ASN A 107 5.61 -2.46 13.90
C ASN A 107 6.96 -1.74 13.77
N HIS A 108 8.07 -2.41 14.10
CA HIS A 108 9.42 -1.85 13.99
C HIS A 108 9.84 -1.54 12.54
N LEU A 109 9.17 -2.12 11.53
CA LEU A 109 9.41 -1.87 10.12
C LEU A 109 8.51 -0.77 9.53
N ALA A 110 7.51 -0.29 10.28
CA ALA A 110 6.57 0.74 9.84
C ALA A 110 7.31 2.01 9.39
N GLN A 111 8.29 2.45 10.18
CA GLN A 111 9.05 3.66 9.92
C GLN A 111 9.89 3.57 8.64
N ALA A 112 10.43 2.39 8.31
CA ALA A 112 11.17 2.19 7.06
C ALA A 112 10.26 2.36 5.83
N LEU A 113 9.04 1.83 5.89
CA LEU A 113 8.05 2.01 4.82
C LEU A 113 7.64 3.47 4.64
N ILE A 114 7.35 4.18 5.74
CA ILE A 114 6.97 5.59 5.69
C ILE A 114 8.13 6.46 5.18
N SER A 115 9.35 6.22 5.66
CA SER A 115 10.56 6.90 5.16
C SER A 115 10.77 6.65 3.67
N ARG A 116 10.50 5.44 3.17
CA ARG A 116 10.57 5.16 1.74
C ARG A 116 9.50 5.93 0.96
N VAL A 117 8.28 6.05 1.49
CA VAL A 117 7.23 6.90 0.90
C VAL A 117 7.68 8.37 0.86
N LYS A 118 8.28 8.88 1.94
CA LYS A 118 8.84 10.25 1.98
C LYS A 118 9.90 10.47 0.91
N VAL A 119 10.83 9.52 0.74
CA VAL A 119 11.84 9.58 -0.34
C VAL A 119 11.15 9.69 -1.71
N MET A 120 10.16 8.85 -1.98
CA MET A 120 9.45 8.85 -3.26
C MET A 120 8.65 10.14 -3.50
N ALA A 121 8.13 10.76 -2.44
CA ALA A 121 7.34 11.98 -2.48
C ALA A 121 8.18 13.27 -2.32
N ASN A 122 9.52 13.14 -2.24
CA ASN A 122 10.46 14.23 -2.00
C ASN A 122 10.14 15.04 -0.71
N LEU A 123 9.83 14.33 0.37
CA LEU A 123 9.56 14.86 1.71
C LEU A 123 10.80 14.75 2.60
N ASP A 124 10.83 15.52 3.69
CA ASP A 124 11.92 15.48 4.66
C ASP A 124 11.77 14.25 5.57
N ILE A 125 12.71 13.32 5.45
CA ILE A 125 12.73 12.06 6.21
C ILE A 125 13.07 12.31 7.68
N ALA A 126 13.92 13.30 7.97
CA ALA A 126 14.37 13.60 9.32
C ALA A 126 13.27 14.31 10.14
N GLU A 127 12.39 15.06 9.47
CA GLU A 127 11.27 15.71 10.13
C GLU A 127 10.06 14.77 10.27
N THR A 128 9.62 14.56 11.51
CA THR A 128 8.50 13.66 11.86
C THR A 128 7.46 14.31 12.77
N ARG A 129 7.65 15.59 13.14
CA ARG A 129 6.84 16.29 14.15
C ARG A 129 5.78 17.20 13.56
N ILE A 130 5.81 17.42 12.24
CA ILE A 130 4.84 18.22 11.51
C ILE A 130 4.24 17.43 10.36
N PRO A 131 2.98 17.70 9.97
CA PRO A 131 2.42 17.11 8.76
C PRO A 131 3.21 17.51 7.52
N GLN A 132 3.31 16.60 6.55
CA GLN A 132 3.98 16.83 5.26
C GLN A 132 3.10 16.35 4.12
N ASP A 133 3.10 17.09 3.01
CA ASP A 133 2.33 16.75 1.82
C ASP A 133 3.23 16.70 0.58
N GLY A 134 3.05 15.68 -0.25
CA GLY A 134 3.87 15.43 -1.42
C GLY A 134 3.10 14.76 -2.55
N ARG A 135 3.82 14.46 -3.62
CA ARG A 135 3.28 13.74 -4.77
C ARG A 135 4.27 12.73 -5.28
N ILE A 136 3.75 11.60 -5.76
CA ILE A 136 4.52 10.56 -6.44
C ILE A 136 3.87 10.37 -7.81
N ASP A 137 4.65 10.57 -8.86
CA ASP A 137 4.26 10.22 -10.23
C ASP A 137 4.77 8.81 -10.55
N LEU A 138 3.86 7.88 -10.82
CA LEU A 138 4.18 6.50 -11.19
C LEU A 138 3.69 6.18 -12.60
N MET A 139 4.42 5.30 -13.27
CA MET A 139 3.97 4.69 -14.53
C MET A 139 3.74 3.20 -14.30
N VAL A 140 2.48 2.77 -14.36
CA VAL A 140 2.08 1.37 -14.13
C VAL A 140 1.36 0.86 -15.38
N SER A 141 1.91 -0.17 -16.01
CA SER A 141 1.37 -0.77 -17.25
C SER A 141 1.04 0.27 -18.34
N GLY A 142 1.91 1.27 -18.50
CA GLY A 142 1.75 2.36 -19.48
C GLY A 142 0.78 3.48 -19.08
N ARG A 143 0.12 3.40 -17.92
CA ARG A 143 -0.75 4.46 -17.37
C ARG A 143 0.01 5.32 -16.38
N LYS A 144 -0.18 6.64 -16.46
CA LYS A 144 0.35 7.59 -15.48
C LYS A 144 -0.61 7.68 -14.29
N VAL A 145 -0.12 7.35 -13.12
CA VAL A 145 -0.85 7.43 -11.85
C VAL A 145 -0.20 8.52 -11.00
N ASP A 146 -1.03 9.46 -10.54
CA ASP A 146 -0.63 10.54 -9.63
C ASP A 146 -1.05 10.13 -8.23
N ILE A 147 -0.10 10.00 -7.32
CA ILE A 147 -0.38 9.66 -5.94
C ILE A 147 -0.11 10.89 -5.10
N ARG A 148 -1.12 11.36 -4.37
CA ARG A 148 -0.96 12.41 -3.37
C ARG A 148 -0.64 11.76 -2.04
N VAL A 149 0.43 12.21 -1.40
CA VAL A 149 0.90 11.67 -0.15
C VAL A 149 0.71 12.72 0.92
N SER A 150 0.15 12.33 2.06
CA SER A 150 0.07 13.14 3.26
C SER A 150 0.56 12.31 4.43
N THR A 151 1.49 12.86 5.21
CA THR A 151 1.96 12.24 6.44
C THR A 151 1.62 13.11 7.65
N LEU A 152 1.34 12.47 8.77
CA LEU A 152 0.86 13.14 9.98
C LEU A 152 1.49 12.50 11.23
N PRO A 153 2.09 13.29 12.14
CA PRO A 153 2.58 12.79 13.42
C PRO A 153 1.44 12.21 14.25
N THR A 154 1.66 11.02 14.82
CA THR A 154 0.76 10.35 15.75
C THR A 154 1.49 9.98 17.04
N MET A 155 0.79 9.42 18.02
CA MET A 155 1.39 8.96 19.28
C MET A 155 2.39 7.81 19.09
N PHE A 156 2.26 7.02 18.03
CA PHE A 156 3.00 5.76 17.84
C PHE A 156 3.94 5.78 16.62
N GLY A 157 4.17 6.98 16.05
CA GLY A 157 4.94 7.16 14.83
C GLY A 157 4.22 8.10 13.88
N GLU A 158 4.55 8.02 12.60
CA GLU A 158 3.91 8.86 11.59
C GLU A 158 2.86 8.05 10.83
N SER A 159 1.64 8.55 10.70
CA SER A 159 0.64 7.94 9.82
C SER A 159 0.81 8.52 8.42
N CYS A 160 0.71 7.67 7.40
CA CYS A 160 0.79 8.09 6.01
C CYS A 160 -0.45 7.65 5.25
N VAL A 161 -1.08 8.59 4.54
CA VAL A 161 -2.19 8.35 3.64
C VAL A 161 -1.78 8.71 2.22
N MET A 162 -2.01 7.80 1.29
CA MET A 162 -1.71 7.98 -0.13
C MET A 162 -3.00 7.89 -0.93
N ARG A 163 -3.41 8.98 -1.57
CA ARG A 163 -4.57 9.01 -2.47
C ARG A 163 -4.13 8.70 -3.88
N VAL A 164 -4.71 7.67 -4.47
CA VAL A 164 -4.41 7.21 -5.84
C VAL A 164 -5.34 7.93 -6.81
N LEU A 165 -4.77 8.72 -7.73
CA LEU A 165 -5.51 9.42 -8.78
C LEU A 165 -5.12 8.84 -10.14
N ASP A 166 -5.98 8.00 -10.68
CA ASP A 166 -5.85 7.53 -12.06
C ASP A 166 -6.30 8.63 -13.03
N LYS A 167 -5.34 9.26 -13.70
CA LYS A 167 -5.58 10.34 -14.68
C LYS A 167 -6.25 9.84 -15.97
N SER A 168 -6.45 8.53 -16.16
CA SER A 168 -7.09 7.97 -17.35
C SER A 168 -8.63 7.94 -17.31
N VAL A 169 -9.24 8.10 -16.12
CA VAL A 169 -10.70 7.90 -15.92
C VAL A 169 -11.52 9.18 -16.19
N VAL A 170 -10.88 10.35 -16.32
CA VAL A 170 -11.61 11.63 -16.47
C VAL A 170 -11.71 12.03 -17.95
N ASN A 171 -12.56 11.32 -18.69
CA ASN A 171 -13.19 11.80 -19.92
C ASN A 171 -14.72 11.64 -19.75
N LEU A 172 -15.29 12.34 -18.77
CA LEU A 172 -16.74 12.50 -18.69
C LEU A 172 -17.15 13.51 -19.77
N ASP A 173 -17.62 12.98 -20.90
CA ASP A 173 -18.25 13.77 -21.94
C ASP A 173 -19.66 14.18 -21.46
N LEU A 174 -19.78 15.42 -20.98
CA LEU A 174 -21.04 16.01 -20.51
C LEU A 174 -22.14 16.04 -21.58
N ALA A 175 -21.81 15.79 -22.85
CA ALA A 175 -22.77 15.70 -23.95
C ALA A 175 -23.44 14.32 -24.09
N LYS A 176 -23.12 13.34 -23.22
CA LYS A 176 -23.71 11.98 -23.24
C LYS A 176 -24.60 11.64 -22.03
N LEU A 177 -24.94 12.63 -21.21
CA LEU A 177 -26.00 12.56 -20.19
C LEU A 177 -27.30 13.15 -20.75
#